data_AF-D4D5Y9-F1
#
_entry.id   AF-D4D5Y9-F1
#
_cell.length_a   1.000
_cell.length_b   1.000
_cell.length_c   1.000
_cell.angle_alpha   90.00
_cell.angle_beta   90.00
_cell.angle_gamma   90.00
#
_symmetry.space_group_name_H-M   'P 1'
#
loop_
_entity.id
_entity.type
_entity.pdbx_description
1 polymer ?
#
loop_
_entity_poly.entity_id
_entity_poly.type
_entity_poly.pdbx_seq_one_letter_code
_entity_poly.pdbx_strand_id
1 'polypeptide(L)'
;MAKSIKDQFGVVTDEIDMSLYYIKGKFSGGTLRTIIDFFDNLDSSSGDPYKISVSKPAQPKSVPILRRIFGVHYVPDIGVGTTCVCEACDTAIVHRTSSLMPQLFNPNFRFWESMKTRNTLTGVAFHFALIATAFVLLLSPVRWVLSRYFYPPGEGLQEDAKSGFSVEYRGIATAKQDQSGKKNIRMLGSFRYDGCPYKLTGIFLAEAARILARSEKVGQTIKGGYLTPASLEDEYVENLEKIGAQFKYTLLEH
;
A
#
# COMPACT_ATOMS: atom_id res chain seq x y z
N MET A 1 3.30 -13.16 1.76
CA MET A 1 2.26 -13.73 0.87
C MET A 1 2.84 -14.28 -0.43
N ALA A 2 3.29 -13.45 -1.39
CA ALA A 2 3.76 -13.93 -2.69
C ALA A 2 4.88 -14.99 -2.62
N LYS A 3 5.90 -14.75 -1.78
CA LYS A 3 6.95 -15.73 -1.46
C LYS A 3 6.38 -17.04 -0.91
N SER A 4 5.50 -16.97 0.09
CA SER A 4 4.83 -18.15 0.66
C SER A 4 4.00 -18.93 -0.38
N ILE A 5 3.33 -18.26 -1.32
CA ILE A 5 2.63 -18.92 -2.43
C ILE A 5 3.63 -19.67 -3.32
N LYS A 6 4.74 -19.02 -3.67
CA LYS A 6 5.79 -19.61 -4.49
C LYS A 6 6.42 -20.84 -3.83
N ASP A 7 6.76 -20.73 -2.55
CA ASP A 7 7.45 -21.78 -1.81
C ASP A 7 6.55 -23.00 -1.56
N GLN A 8 5.26 -22.78 -1.26
CA GLN A 8 4.34 -23.88 -0.95
C GLN A 8 3.72 -24.55 -2.19
N PHE A 9 3.49 -23.78 -3.27
CA PHE A 9 2.72 -24.27 -4.42
C PHE A 9 3.48 -24.24 -5.74
N GLY A 10 4.69 -23.66 -5.77
CA GLY A 10 5.50 -23.54 -6.99
C GLY A 10 5.01 -22.50 -8.00
N VAL A 11 3.84 -21.90 -7.79
CA VAL A 11 3.20 -20.92 -8.69
C VAL A 11 3.55 -19.47 -8.33
N VAL A 12 3.30 -18.53 -9.25
CA VAL A 12 3.55 -17.10 -9.04
C VAL A 12 2.24 -16.34 -8.77
N THR A 13 2.33 -15.18 -8.13
CA THR A 13 1.16 -14.38 -7.76
C THR A 13 0.63 -13.61 -8.97
N ASP A 14 -0.66 -13.76 -9.28
CA ASP A 14 -1.34 -13.03 -10.36
C ASP A 14 -1.91 -11.70 -9.91
N GLU A 15 -2.32 -11.62 -8.65
CA GLU A 15 -3.05 -10.49 -8.12
C GLU A 15 -2.90 -10.34 -6.62
N ILE A 16 -2.83 -9.09 -6.15
CA ILE A 16 -3.01 -8.75 -4.73
C ILE A 16 -4.05 -7.64 -4.61
N ASP A 17 -5.11 -7.92 -3.86
CA ASP A 17 -6.06 -6.94 -3.35
C ASP A 17 -5.65 -6.58 -1.92
N MET A 18 -5.11 -5.38 -1.72
CA MET A 18 -4.77 -4.84 -0.42
C MET A 18 -5.88 -3.90 0.09
N SER A 19 -6.11 -3.92 1.39
CA SER A 19 -7.07 -3.06 2.05
C SER A 19 -6.46 -2.47 3.31
N LEU A 20 -6.45 -1.14 3.40
CA LEU A 20 -6.36 -0.45 4.68
C LEU A 20 -7.65 -0.78 5.45
N TYR A 21 -7.56 -1.78 6.33
CA TYR A 21 -8.70 -2.39 6.99
C TYR A 21 -9.27 -1.50 8.09
N TYR A 22 -8.39 -0.87 8.87
CA TYR A 22 -8.72 0.33 9.62
C TYR A 22 -7.46 1.12 9.94
N ILE A 23 -7.66 2.40 10.22
CA ILE A 23 -6.70 3.27 10.86
C ILE A 23 -7.40 4.02 11.98
N LYS A 24 -6.87 3.89 13.18
CA LYS A 24 -7.26 4.70 14.34
C LYS A 24 -6.11 5.64 14.61
N GLY A 25 -6.30 6.91 14.28
CA GLY A 25 -5.24 7.90 14.38
C GLY A 25 -5.75 9.29 14.07
N LYS A 26 -4.88 10.28 14.25
CA LYS A 26 -5.07 11.63 13.76
C LYS A 26 -3.98 11.91 12.72
N PHE A 27 -4.30 12.73 11.74
CA PHE A 27 -3.29 13.23 10.83
C PHE A 27 -2.51 14.37 11.49
N SER A 28 -1.19 14.32 11.40
CA SER A 28 -0.31 15.39 11.80
C SER A 28 -0.31 16.49 10.74
N GLY A 29 0.10 17.70 11.12
CA GLY A 29 0.35 18.79 10.16
C GLY A 29 1.36 18.40 9.08
N GLY A 30 2.30 17.48 9.39
CA GLY A 30 3.24 16.93 8.42
C GLY A 30 2.54 16.10 7.33
N THR A 31 1.60 15.23 7.70
CA THR A 31 0.81 14.46 6.72
C THR A 31 0.00 15.38 5.80
N LEU A 32 -0.64 16.40 6.39
CA LEU A 32 -1.37 17.40 5.61
C LEU A 32 -0.43 18.17 4.66
N ARG A 33 0.79 18.47 5.11
CA ARG A 33 1.78 19.18 4.30
C ARG A 33 2.22 18.33 3.11
N THR A 34 2.46 17.04 3.33
CA THR A 34 2.76 16.08 2.26
C THR A 34 1.66 16.05 1.20
N ILE A 35 0.39 16.09 1.61
CA ILE A 35 -0.74 16.15 0.67
C ILE A 35 -0.68 17.45 -0.15
N ILE A 36 -0.49 18.61 0.49
CA ILE A 36 -0.35 19.89 -0.24
C ILE A 36 0.82 19.85 -1.22
N ASP A 37 1.99 19.41 -0.76
CA ASP A 37 3.21 19.33 -1.58
C ASP A 37 3.01 18.38 -2.78
N PHE A 38 2.23 17.32 -2.64
CA PHE A 38 1.84 16.46 -3.76
C PHE A 38 1.05 17.23 -4.82
N PHE A 39 0.06 18.06 -4.42
CA PHE A 39 -0.70 18.88 -5.35
C PHE A 39 0.13 20.05 -5.94
N ASP A 40 1.15 20.55 -5.25
CA ASP A 40 2.12 21.51 -5.79
C ASP A 40 2.97 20.92 -6.93
N ASN A 41 3.25 19.62 -6.86
CA ASN A 41 4.14 18.93 -7.78
C ASN A 41 3.41 17.92 -8.68
N LEU A 42 2.10 18.07 -8.84
CA LEU A 42 1.29 17.15 -9.63
C LEU A 42 1.63 17.30 -11.12
N ASP A 43 2.08 16.21 -11.74
CA ASP A 43 2.41 16.15 -13.17
C ASP A 43 1.57 15.08 -13.88
N SER A 44 1.69 14.99 -15.21
CA SER A 44 0.94 14.02 -16.02
C SER A 44 1.30 12.55 -15.73
N SER A 45 2.44 12.31 -15.08
CA SER A 45 2.97 10.99 -14.74
C SER A 45 2.71 10.60 -13.28
N SER A 46 2.23 11.51 -12.42
CA SER A 46 1.89 11.24 -11.02
C SER A 46 0.86 10.11 -10.84
N GLY A 47 0.06 9.84 -11.88
CA GLY A 47 -0.90 8.74 -11.91
C GLY A 47 -0.42 7.46 -12.60
N ASP A 48 0.82 7.38 -13.11
CA ASP A 48 1.35 6.17 -13.76
C ASP A 48 1.81 5.15 -12.71
N PRO A 49 1.09 4.02 -12.51
CA PRO A 49 1.44 2.99 -11.52
C PRO A 49 2.76 2.28 -11.83
N TYR A 50 3.34 2.48 -13.02
CA TYR A 50 4.60 1.85 -13.42
C TYR A 50 5.75 2.87 -13.56
N LYS A 51 5.57 4.13 -13.12
CA LYS A 51 6.55 5.23 -13.32
C LYS A 51 7.95 4.87 -12.82
N ILE A 52 8.05 4.13 -11.73
CA ILE A 52 9.33 3.74 -11.12
C ILE A 52 9.72 2.28 -11.39
N SER A 53 8.88 1.49 -12.06
CA SER A 53 9.14 0.07 -12.34
C SER A 53 10.28 -0.11 -13.35
N VAL A 54 11.06 -1.19 -13.21
CA VAL A 54 12.11 -1.53 -14.19
C VAL A 54 11.51 -1.97 -15.53
N SER A 55 10.36 -2.63 -15.47
CA SER A 55 9.61 -3.11 -16.63
C SER A 55 8.12 -2.85 -16.43
N LYS A 56 7.42 -2.59 -17.54
CA LYS A 56 5.96 -2.46 -17.58
C LYS A 56 5.33 -3.79 -18.01
N PRO A 57 4.15 -4.16 -17.49
CA PRO A 57 3.45 -5.35 -17.97
C PRO A 57 3.07 -5.17 -19.44
N ALA A 58 3.11 -6.26 -20.21
CA ALA A 58 2.73 -6.24 -21.62
C ALA A 58 1.25 -5.90 -21.81
N GLN A 59 0.40 -6.34 -20.87
CA GLN A 59 -1.03 -6.08 -20.86
C GLN A 59 -1.47 -5.59 -19.47
N PRO A 60 -1.37 -4.29 -19.19
CA PRO A 60 -1.85 -3.73 -17.92
C PRO A 60 -3.36 -3.99 -17.79
N LYS A 61 -3.77 -4.62 -16.69
CA LYS A 61 -5.18 -4.87 -16.42
C LYS A 61 -5.88 -3.54 -16.09
N SER A 62 -6.98 -3.25 -16.76
CA SER A 62 -7.79 -2.06 -16.50
C SER A 62 -8.59 -2.20 -15.21
N VAL A 63 -8.85 -1.07 -14.57
CA VAL A 63 -9.78 -0.99 -13.45
C VAL A 63 -11.21 -1.12 -13.98
N PRO A 64 -12.07 -1.97 -13.38
CA PRO A 64 -13.47 -2.07 -13.76
C PRO A 64 -14.17 -0.70 -13.76
N ILE A 65 -15.00 -0.44 -14.77
CA ILE A 65 -15.64 0.87 -14.99
C ILE A 65 -16.42 1.34 -13.75
N LEU A 66 -17.17 0.43 -13.11
CA LEU A 66 -17.96 0.76 -11.92
C LEU A 66 -17.07 1.16 -10.73
N ARG A 67 -15.94 0.46 -10.52
CA ARG A 67 -14.96 0.83 -9.49
C ARG A 67 -14.33 2.19 -9.82
N ARG A 68 -14.05 2.47 -11.09
CA ARG A 68 -13.48 3.75 -11.52
C ARG A 68 -14.44 4.93 -11.31
N ILE A 69 -15.74 4.74 -11.51
CA ILE A 69 -16.74 5.81 -11.38
C ILE A 69 -17.16 6.04 -9.93
N PHE A 70 -17.38 4.96 -9.17
CA PHE A 70 -17.95 5.04 -7.82
C PHE A 70 -16.93 4.81 -6.71
N GLY A 71 -15.69 4.46 -7.04
CA GLY A 71 -14.61 4.16 -6.09
C GLY A 71 -14.77 2.86 -5.30
N VAL A 72 -15.93 2.20 -5.40
CA VAL A 72 -16.29 1.06 -4.55
C VAL A 72 -16.17 -0.28 -5.26
N HIS A 73 -15.82 -1.30 -4.49
CA HIS A 73 -15.82 -2.69 -4.92
C HIS A 73 -15.92 -3.61 -3.70
N TYR A 74 -16.18 -4.89 -3.94
CA TYR A 74 -16.22 -5.92 -2.92
C TYR A 74 -15.04 -6.87 -3.10
N VAL A 75 -14.25 -7.06 -2.04
CA VAL A 75 -13.19 -8.05 -1.99
C VAL A 75 -13.66 -9.20 -1.09
N PRO A 76 -13.80 -10.44 -1.60
CA PRO A 76 -14.15 -11.58 -0.76
C PRO A 76 -13.19 -11.71 0.43
N ASP A 77 -13.70 -12.12 1.60
CA ASP A 77 -12.97 -12.29 2.86
C ASP A 77 -12.47 -10.99 3.55
N ILE A 78 -12.53 -9.84 2.87
CA ILE A 78 -12.21 -8.52 3.45
C ILE A 78 -13.49 -7.68 3.59
N GLY A 79 -14.30 -7.59 2.51
CA GLY A 79 -15.56 -6.85 2.43
C GLY A 79 -15.52 -5.67 1.45
N VAL A 80 -16.42 -4.70 1.66
CA VAL A 80 -16.51 -3.50 0.81
C VAL A 80 -15.30 -2.58 1.01
N GLY A 81 -14.62 -2.26 -0.08
CA GLY A 81 -13.55 -1.26 -0.17
C GLY A 81 -13.98 -0.02 -0.95
N THR A 82 -13.36 1.12 -0.65
CA THR A 82 -13.45 2.39 -1.39
C THR A 82 -12.06 2.89 -1.78
N THR A 83 -11.99 4.01 -2.50
CA THR A 83 -10.74 4.70 -2.84
C THR A 83 -9.85 4.95 -1.63
N CYS A 84 -8.57 4.60 -1.76
CA CYS A 84 -7.54 4.88 -0.78
C CYS A 84 -6.67 6.06 -1.24
N VAL A 85 -6.32 6.96 -0.32
CA VAL A 85 -5.41 8.08 -0.61
C VAL A 85 -3.99 7.59 -0.92
N CYS A 86 -3.58 6.45 -0.36
CA CYS A 86 -2.23 5.89 -0.53
C CYS A 86 -2.07 5.09 -1.83
N GLU A 87 -3.17 4.75 -2.53
CA GLU A 87 -3.19 3.79 -3.64
C GLU A 87 -2.18 4.16 -4.74
N ALA A 88 -2.07 5.44 -5.09
CA ALA A 88 -1.16 5.89 -6.13
C ALA A 88 0.31 5.64 -5.78
N CYS A 89 0.72 5.93 -4.54
CA CYS A 89 2.09 5.73 -4.07
C CYS A 89 2.40 4.24 -3.89
N ASP A 90 1.50 3.52 -3.22
CA ASP A 90 1.71 2.12 -2.87
C ASP A 90 1.72 1.24 -4.12
N THR A 91 0.84 1.51 -5.08
CA THR A 91 0.82 0.79 -6.36
C THR A 91 2.12 0.95 -7.12
N ALA A 92 2.72 2.15 -7.15
CA ALA A 92 4.01 2.38 -7.78
C ALA A 92 5.14 1.57 -7.11
N ILE A 93 5.16 1.52 -5.77
CA ILE A 93 6.15 0.75 -4.99
C ILE A 93 5.95 -0.77 -5.16
N VAL A 94 4.71 -1.24 -5.21
CA VAL A 94 4.43 -2.66 -5.39
C VAL A 94 4.76 -3.11 -6.81
N HIS A 95 4.47 -2.32 -7.84
CA HIS A 95 4.89 -2.67 -9.20
C HIS A 95 6.39 -2.54 -9.42
N ARG A 96 7.08 -1.62 -8.73
CA ARG A 96 8.54 -1.63 -8.63
C ARG A 96 9.01 -2.99 -8.08
N THR A 97 8.44 -3.44 -6.97
CA THR A 97 8.76 -4.73 -6.36
C THR A 97 8.50 -5.89 -7.32
N SER A 98 7.36 -5.91 -8.02
CA SER A 98 7.06 -6.99 -8.97
C SER A 98 8.04 -7.02 -10.15
N SER A 99 8.49 -5.85 -10.62
CA SER A 99 9.49 -5.77 -11.68
C SER A 99 10.90 -6.21 -11.23
N LEU A 100 11.22 -6.06 -9.94
CA LEU A 100 12.48 -6.49 -9.35
C LEU A 100 12.51 -7.97 -8.97
N MET A 101 11.34 -8.58 -8.77
CA MET A 101 11.17 -9.97 -8.31
C MET A 101 10.29 -10.79 -9.26
N PRO A 102 10.64 -10.92 -10.55
CA PRO A 102 9.81 -11.61 -11.55
C PRO A 102 9.56 -13.10 -11.24
N GLN A 103 10.37 -13.70 -10.36
CA GLN A 103 10.17 -15.07 -9.87
C GLN A 103 8.97 -15.26 -8.93
N LEU A 104 8.42 -14.17 -8.37
CA LEU A 104 7.30 -14.19 -7.42
C LEU A 104 5.97 -13.74 -8.03
N PHE A 105 6.02 -13.02 -9.15
CA PHE A 105 4.85 -12.33 -9.72
C PHE A 105 4.66 -12.68 -11.19
N ASN A 106 3.41 -12.82 -11.60
CA ASN A 106 3.06 -13.01 -13.01
C ASN A 106 3.47 -11.77 -13.84
N PRO A 107 3.90 -11.90 -15.11
CA PRO A 107 4.18 -10.76 -15.97
C PRO A 107 3.02 -9.76 -16.13
N ASN A 108 1.78 -10.22 -15.97
CA ASN A 108 0.57 -9.38 -15.96
C ASN A 108 -0.02 -9.26 -14.53
N PHE A 109 0.85 -9.23 -13.52
CA PHE A 109 0.50 -9.06 -12.12
C PHE A 109 -0.30 -7.77 -11.90
N ARG A 110 -1.30 -7.85 -11.02
CA ARG A 110 -2.15 -6.72 -10.65
C ARG A 110 -2.05 -6.45 -9.15
N PHE A 111 -1.87 -5.19 -8.81
CA PHE A 111 -2.04 -4.73 -7.44
C PHE A 111 -3.16 -3.72 -7.36
N TRP A 112 -4.00 -3.86 -6.35
CA TRP A 112 -5.07 -2.92 -6.05
C TRP A 112 -5.06 -2.60 -4.57
N GLU A 113 -5.18 -1.34 -4.22
CA GLU A 113 -5.35 -0.90 -2.84
C GLU A 113 -6.70 -0.24 -2.64
N SER A 114 -7.30 -0.45 -1.48
CA SER A 114 -8.57 0.13 -1.09
C SER A 114 -8.59 0.47 0.39
N MET A 115 -9.52 1.31 0.82
CA MET A 115 -9.83 1.50 2.23
C MET A 115 -11.13 0.76 2.56
N LYS A 116 -11.14 -0.02 3.64
CA LYS A 116 -12.35 -0.71 4.09
C LYS A 116 -13.40 0.31 4.55
N THR A 117 -14.65 0.10 4.12
CA THR A 117 -15.80 0.91 4.57
C THR A 117 -16.89 0.05 5.15
N ARG A 118 -17.81 0.64 5.91
CA ARG A 118 -18.91 -0.11 6.52
C ARG A 118 -19.82 -0.75 5.47
N ASN A 119 -20.11 -0.01 4.40
CA ASN A 119 -21.01 -0.44 3.33
C ASN A 119 -20.77 0.36 2.04
N THR A 120 -21.43 -0.04 0.95
CA THR A 120 -21.30 0.61 -0.36
C THR A 120 -21.64 2.10 -0.32
N LEU A 121 -22.72 2.50 0.36
CA LEU A 121 -23.16 3.89 0.40
C LEU A 121 -22.10 4.82 1.03
N THR A 122 -21.58 4.43 2.20
CA THR A 122 -20.50 5.17 2.87
C THR A 122 -19.22 5.21 2.02
N GLY A 123 -18.92 4.12 1.30
CA GLY A 123 -17.81 4.08 0.36
C GLY A 123 -17.95 5.05 -0.80
N VAL A 124 -19.13 5.09 -1.44
CA VAL A 124 -19.41 6.02 -2.55
C VAL A 124 -19.36 7.47 -2.07
N ALA A 125 -19.97 7.78 -0.93
CA ALA A 125 -19.93 9.12 -0.35
C ALA A 125 -18.49 9.57 -0.06
N PHE A 126 -17.68 8.70 0.53
CA PHE A 126 -16.27 8.97 0.81
C PHE A 126 -15.45 9.17 -0.48
N HIS A 127 -15.68 8.35 -1.51
CA HIS A 127 -15.02 8.48 -2.80
C HIS A 127 -15.26 9.87 -3.42
N PHE A 128 -16.52 10.30 -3.50
CA PHE A 128 -16.85 11.62 -4.03
C PHE A 128 -16.36 12.77 -3.14
N ALA A 129 -16.32 12.58 -1.82
CA ALA A 129 -15.72 13.55 -0.91
C ALA A 129 -14.21 13.72 -1.16
N LEU A 130 -13.48 12.63 -1.42
CA LEU A 130 -12.06 12.69 -1.81
C LEU A 130 -11.88 13.39 -3.16
N ILE A 131 -12.72 13.10 -4.15
CA ILE A 131 -12.69 13.77 -5.46
C ILE A 131 -12.91 15.28 -5.29
N ALA A 132 -13.94 15.68 -4.54
CA ALA A 132 -14.22 17.09 -4.27
C ALA A 132 -13.05 17.77 -3.55
N THR A 133 -12.45 17.09 -2.57
CA THR A 133 -11.27 17.58 -1.84
C THR A 133 -10.08 17.76 -2.78
N ALA A 134 -9.83 16.80 -3.68
CA ALA A 134 -8.77 16.90 -4.68
C ALA A 134 -8.98 18.09 -5.63
N PHE A 135 -10.22 18.31 -6.10
CA PHE A 135 -10.54 19.48 -6.93
C PHE A 135 -10.31 20.81 -6.21
N VAL A 136 -10.68 20.89 -4.93
CA VAL A 136 -10.45 22.06 -4.10
C VAL A 136 -8.94 22.30 -3.89
N LEU A 137 -8.16 21.24 -3.68
CA LEU A 137 -6.71 21.34 -3.52
C LEU A 137 -5.98 21.70 -4.82
N LEU A 138 -6.54 21.47 -6.01
CA LEU A 138 -5.94 21.96 -7.26
C LEU A 138 -5.91 23.50 -7.33
N LEU A 139 -6.77 24.19 -6.58
CA LEU A 139 -6.80 25.65 -6.53
C LEU A 139 -5.64 26.20 -5.69
N SER A 140 -4.68 26.85 -6.35
CA SER A 140 -3.50 27.43 -5.68
C SER A 140 -3.83 28.39 -4.52
N PRO A 141 -4.87 29.25 -4.57
CA PRO A 141 -5.22 30.11 -3.44
C PRO A 141 -5.62 29.32 -2.19
N VAL A 142 -6.31 28.18 -2.37
CA VAL A 142 -6.71 27.32 -1.24
C VAL A 142 -5.48 26.72 -0.59
N ARG A 143 -4.54 26.20 -1.37
CA ARG A 143 -3.28 25.64 -0.85
C ARG A 143 -2.42 26.68 -0.14
N TRP A 144 -2.39 27.92 -0.66
CA TRP A 144 -1.71 29.04 -0.02
C TRP A 144 -2.32 29.39 1.34
N VAL A 145 -3.66 29.53 1.42
CA VAL A 145 -4.37 29.81 2.69
C VAL A 145 -4.15 28.68 3.68
N LEU A 146 -4.34 27.43 3.23
CA LEU A 146 -4.09 26.26 4.05
C LEU A 146 -2.68 26.35 4.63
N SER A 147 -1.65 26.36 3.80
CA SER A 147 -0.24 26.43 4.20
C SER A 147 0.09 27.60 5.13
N ARG A 148 -0.59 28.75 4.99
CA ARG A 148 -0.27 29.96 5.76
C ARG A 148 -0.91 30.00 7.15
N TYR A 149 -2.12 29.49 7.30
CA TYR A 149 -2.95 29.69 8.49
C TYR A 149 -3.16 28.41 9.32
N PHE A 150 -3.07 27.24 8.72
CA PHE A 150 -3.31 25.96 9.39
C PHE A 150 -2.02 25.16 9.69
N TYR A 151 -0.85 25.70 9.32
CA TYR A 151 0.44 24.99 9.32
C TYR A 151 1.58 25.85 9.90
N PRO A 152 1.75 25.93 11.22
CA PRO A 152 3.09 25.91 11.77
C PRO A 152 3.59 24.45 11.70
N PRO A 153 4.43 24.06 10.71
CA PRO A 153 5.03 22.74 10.68
C PRO A 153 5.94 22.54 11.91
N GLY A 154 6.01 21.32 12.43
CA GLY A 154 7.13 20.90 13.29
C GLY A 154 6.80 20.23 14.63
N GLU A 155 5.58 20.34 15.16
CA GLU A 155 5.32 19.84 16.53
C GLU A 155 4.89 18.37 16.60
N GLY A 156 4.59 17.75 15.46
CA GLY A 156 3.99 16.42 15.44
C GLY A 156 2.63 16.41 16.16
N LEU A 157 2.12 15.24 16.50
CA LEU A 157 0.99 15.15 17.44
C LEU A 157 1.54 15.16 18.87
N GLN A 158 0.81 15.76 19.80
CA GLN A 158 1.10 15.62 21.23
C GLN A 158 1.03 14.14 21.65
N GLU A 159 1.81 13.74 22.66
CA GLU A 159 1.93 12.33 23.07
C GLU A 159 0.59 11.75 23.60
N ASP A 160 -0.20 12.55 24.30
CA ASP A 160 -1.54 12.18 24.76
C ASP A 160 -2.49 11.87 23.60
N ALA A 161 -2.38 12.63 22.50
CA ALA A 161 -3.17 12.47 21.30
C ALA A 161 -2.83 11.20 20.50
N LYS A 162 -1.73 10.50 20.84
CA LYS A 162 -1.29 9.23 20.21
C LYS A 162 -1.83 7.99 20.91
N SER A 163 -2.50 8.15 22.06
CA SER A 163 -3.06 7.03 22.82
C SER A 163 -4.13 6.26 22.02
N GLY A 164 -4.04 4.93 22.04
CA GLY A 164 -5.01 4.06 21.37
C GLY A 164 -4.95 4.11 19.85
N PHE A 165 -3.85 4.59 19.27
CA PHE A 165 -3.62 4.50 17.83
C PHE A 165 -3.37 3.06 17.42
N SER A 166 -3.86 2.70 16.24
CA SER A 166 -3.62 1.40 15.65
C SER A 166 -3.88 1.44 14.15
N VAL A 167 -3.20 0.56 13.42
CA VAL A 167 -3.39 0.40 11.98
C VAL A 167 -3.42 -1.08 11.65
N GLU A 168 -4.32 -1.44 10.75
CA GLU A 168 -4.40 -2.80 10.21
C GLU A 168 -4.59 -2.76 8.70
N TYR A 169 -3.75 -3.52 8.02
CA TYR A 169 -3.89 -3.85 6.61
C TYR A 169 -4.28 -5.31 6.49
N ARG A 170 -5.13 -5.61 5.51
CA ARG A 170 -5.45 -6.97 5.09
C ARG A 170 -5.32 -7.07 3.59
N GLY A 171 -4.81 -8.17 3.09
CA GLY A 171 -4.71 -8.39 1.66
C GLY A 171 -5.00 -9.82 1.26
N ILE A 172 -5.54 -9.99 0.06
CA ILE A 172 -5.71 -11.29 -0.59
C ILE A 172 -4.71 -11.38 -1.73
N ALA A 173 -3.75 -12.30 -1.62
CA ALA A 173 -2.92 -12.70 -2.75
C ALA A 173 -3.58 -13.88 -3.46
N THR A 174 -3.76 -13.76 -4.78
CA THR A 174 -4.34 -14.80 -5.63
C THR A 174 -3.32 -15.26 -6.67
N ALA A 175 -3.18 -16.57 -6.81
CA ALA A 175 -2.38 -17.22 -7.84
C ALA A 175 -3.20 -18.28 -8.57
N LYS A 176 -3.14 -18.27 -9.89
CA LYS A 176 -3.75 -19.29 -10.75
C LYS A 176 -2.88 -20.54 -10.74
N GLN A 177 -3.52 -21.68 -10.91
CA GLN A 177 -2.84 -22.95 -11.12
C GLN A 177 -2.92 -23.33 -12.59
N ASP A 178 -1.81 -23.83 -13.15
CA ASP A 178 -1.71 -24.17 -14.58
C ASP A 178 -2.54 -25.42 -14.98
N GLN A 179 -3.11 -26.13 -14.00
CA GLN A 179 -3.91 -27.34 -14.25
C GLN A 179 -5.39 -27.01 -14.39
N SER A 180 -5.96 -27.35 -15.55
CA SER A 180 -7.39 -27.21 -15.84
C SER A 180 -8.23 -27.89 -14.75
N GLY A 181 -9.15 -27.14 -14.14
CA GLY A 181 -10.05 -27.62 -13.08
C GLY A 181 -9.56 -27.43 -11.64
N LYS A 182 -8.31 -26.98 -11.41
CA LYS A 182 -7.87 -26.62 -10.06
C LYS A 182 -8.28 -25.20 -9.69
N LYS A 183 -8.71 -25.03 -8.43
CA LYS A 183 -9.06 -23.72 -7.87
C LYS A 183 -7.82 -22.84 -7.75
N ASN A 184 -8.03 -21.53 -7.84
CA ASN A 184 -6.97 -20.55 -7.58
C ASN A 184 -6.48 -20.68 -6.14
N ILE A 185 -5.18 -20.55 -5.92
CA ILE A 185 -4.62 -20.37 -4.58
C ILE A 185 -4.96 -18.97 -4.12
N ARG A 186 -5.57 -18.85 -2.93
CA ARG A 186 -5.87 -17.58 -2.29
C ARG A 186 -5.24 -17.57 -0.90
N MET A 187 -4.49 -16.52 -0.59
CA MET A 187 -3.84 -16.34 0.70
C MET A 187 -4.27 -15.02 1.31
N LEU A 188 -4.87 -15.07 2.49
CA LEU A 188 -5.18 -13.90 3.29
C LEU A 188 -3.96 -13.53 4.12
N GLY A 189 -3.39 -12.35 3.88
CA GLY A 189 -2.39 -11.74 4.74
C GLY A 189 -2.97 -10.60 5.56
N SER A 190 -2.42 -10.38 6.75
CA SER A 190 -2.66 -9.17 7.53
C SER A 190 -1.37 -8.63 8.13
N PHE A 191 -1.35 -7.31 8.27
CA PHE A 191 -0.36 -6.57 9.03
C PHE A 191 -1.11 -5.72 10.05
N ARG A 192 -0.76 -5.81 11.33
CA ARG A 192 -1.33 -4.99 12.39
C ARG A 192 -0.22 -4.40 13.26
N TYR A 193 -0.41 -3.15 13.66
CA TYR A 193 0.42 -2.51 14.67
C TYR A 193 -0.46 -1.70 15.63
N ASP A 194 -0.39 -2.05 16.90
CA ASP A 194 -1.08 -1.36 17.99
C ASP A 194 -0.17 -0.26 18.56
N GLY A 195 -0.11 0.85 17.85
CA GLY A 195 0.65 2.01 18.27
C GLY A 195 0.59 3.16 17.25
N CYS A 196 1.33 4.23 17.54
CA CYS A 196 1.34 5.41 16.69
C CYS A 196 1.98 5.14 15.31
N PRO A 197 1.28 5.36 14.18
CA PRO A 197 1.84 5.16 12.84
C PRO A 197 3.07 6.01 12.55
N TYR A 198 3.19 7.20 13.14
CA TYR A 198 4.39 8.04 12.99
C TYR A 198 5.63 7.41 13.64
N LYS A 199 5.45 6.77 14.81
CA LYS A 199 6.52 5.99 15.46
C LYS A 199 6.87 4.77 14.60
N LEU A 200 5.85 4.10 14.05
CA LEU A 200 6.03 2.97 13.14
C LEU A 200 6.85 3.36 11.90
N THR A 201 6.59 4.53 11.29
CA THR A 201 7.41 5.05 10.18
C THR A 201 8.87 5.18 10.58
N GLY A 202 9.17 5.73 11.77
CA GLY A 202 10.54 5.81 12.28
C GLY A 202 11.18 4.42 12.47
N ILE A 203 10.42 3.45 12.99
CA ILE A 203 10.88 2.06 13.14
C ILE A 203 11.20 1.43 11.79
N PHE A 204 10.34 1.61 10.78
CA PHE A 204 10.58 1.13 9.42
C PHE A 204 11.89 1.66 8.85
N LEU A 205 12.13 2.97 8.98
CA LEU A 205 13.37 3.59 8.50
C LEU A 205 14.61 3.06 9.25
N ALA A 206 14.52 2.94 10.58
CA ALA A 206 15.63 2.49 11.40
C ALA A 206 16.01 1.03 11.10
N GLU A 207 15.04 0.11 11.03
CA GLU A 207 15.32 -1.29 10.70
C GLU A 207 15.82 -1.47 9.27
N ALA A 208 15.27 -0.72 8.32
CA ALA A 208 15.78 -0.73 6.95
C ALA A 208 17.23 -0.27 6.87
N ALA A 209 17.57 0.84 7.53
CA ALA A 209 18.94 1.34 7.61
C ALA A 209 19.88 0.34 8.30
N ARG A 210 19.42 -0.31 9.38
CA ARG A 210 20.20 -1.32 10.12
C ARG A 210 20.56 -2.52 9.25
N ILE A 211 19.62 -3.02 8.46
CA ILE A 211 19.84 -4.15 7.53
C ILE A 211 20.76 -3.71 6.39
N LEU A 212 20.49 -2.57 5.76
CA LEU A 212 21.30 -2.07 4.65
C LEU A 212 22.76 -1.80 5.05
N ALA A 213 23.00 -1.30 6.27
CA ALA A 213 24.35 -1.03 6.76
C ALA A 213 25.17 -2.29 7.08
N ARG A 214 24.52 -3.46 7.23
CA ARG A 214 25.16 -4.71 7.68
C ARG A 214 25.12 -5.82 6.64
N SER A 215 24.16 -5.78 5.73
CA SER A 215 23.98 -6.84 4.75
C SER A 215 24.89 -6.64 3.57
N GLU A 216 25.73 -7.63 3.30
CA GLU A 216 26.45 -7.70 2.04
C GLU A 216 25.54 -8.18 0.90
N LYS A 217 24.42 -8.85 1.20
CA LYS A 217 23.58 -9.56 0.22
C LYS A 217 22.51 -8.67 -0.42
N VAL A 218 21.98 -7.69 0.32
CA VAL A 218 20.87 -6.85 -0.16
C VAL A 218 21.32 -6.06 -1.39
N GLY A 219 20.54 -6.17 -2.47
CA GLY A 219 20.80 -5.44 -3.71
C GLY A 219 21.85 -6.04 -4.64
N GLN A 220 22.59 -7.09 -4.26
CA GLN A 220 23.61 -7.71 -5.14
C GLN A 220 23.03 -8.26 -6.45
N THR A 221 21.81 -8.79 -6.40
CA THR A 221 21.12 -9.38 -7.55
C THR A 221 20.29 -8.36 -8.34
N ILE A 222 20.13 -7.14 -7.82
CA ILE A 222 19.26 -6.11 -8.39
C ILE A 222 20.06 -5.24 -9.35
N LYS A 223 19.84 -5.45 -10.65
CA LYS A 223 20.54 -4.76 -11.75
C LYS A 223 20.02 -3.33 -12.02
N GLY A 224 19.89 -2.50 -10.97
CA GLY A 224 19.77 -1.04 -11.10
C GLY A 224 18.56 -0.36 -10.45
N GLY A 225 18.75 0.94 -10.15
CA GLY A 225 17.74 1.85 -9.60
C GLY A 225 17.54 1.71 -8.08
N TYR A 226 16.36 2.11 -7.61
CA TYR A 226 16.00 2.12 -6.19
C TYR A 226 15.47 0.76 -5.71
N LEU A 227 15.89 0.34 -4.51
CA LEU A 227 15.33 -0.84 -3.84
C LEU A 227 13.92 -0.55 -3.29
N THR A 228 13.17 -1.60 -3.01
CA THR A 228 11.92 -1.49 -2.23
C THR A 228 12.10 -2.18 -0.88
N PRO A 229 11.25 -1.90 0.12
CA PRO A 229 11.32 -2.59 1.41
C PRO A 229 11.24 -4.12 1.30
N ALA A 230 10.60 -4.65 0.25
CA ALA A 230 10.56 -6.09 -0.02
C ALA A 230 11.95 -6.69 -0.27
N SER A 231 12.92 -5.90 -0.76
CA SER A 231 14.32 -6.34 -0.97
C SER A 231 15.08 -6.62 0.33
N LEU A 232 14.52 -6.23 1.49
CA LEU A 232 15.08 -6.53 2.81
C LEU A 232 14.64 -7.91 3.33
N GLU A 233 13.70 -8.56 2.63
CA GLU A 233 13.25 -9.93 2.84
C GLU A 233 12.81 -10.25 4.29
N ASP A 234 13.02 -11.50 4.72
CA ASP A 234 12.46 -12.04 5.96
C ASP A 234 13.09 -11.38 7.19
N GLU A 235 14.38 -11.02 7.16
CA GLU A 235 15.06 -10.37 8.29
C GLU A 235 14.33 -9.07 8.68
N TYR A 236 13.83 -8.31 7.70
CA TYR A 236 13.09 -7.08 7.98
C TYR A 236 11.77 -7.35 8.68
N VAL A 237 11.00 -8.33 8.20
CA VAL A 237 9.72 -8.71 8.82
C VAL A 237 9.94 -9.21 10.25
N GLU A 238 10.91 -10.11 10.45
CA GLU A 238 11.24 -10.67 11.76
C GLU A 238 11.66 -9.60 12.77
N ASN A 239 12.40 -8.57 12.35
CA ASN A 239 12.77 -7.48 13.24
C ASN A 239 11.57 -6.61 13.60
N LEU A 240 10.69 -6.33 12.65
CA LEU A 240 9.47 -5.57 12.93
C LEU A 240 8.56 -6.33 13.91
N GLU A 241 8.48 -7.65 13.81
CA GLU A 241 7.72 -8.48 14.74
C GLU A 241 8.25 -8.40 16.18
N LYS A 242 9.57 -8.36 16.36
CA LYS A 242 10.20 -8.15 17.69
C LYS A 242 9.82 -6.80 18.31
N ILE A 243 9.38 -5.83 17.51
CA ILE A 243 9.02 -4.47 17.95
C ILE A 243 7.49 -4.31 18.02
N GLY A 244 6.73 -5.41 17.90
CA GLY A 244 5.28 -5.45 18.10
C GLY A 244 4.44 -5.31 16.83
N ALA A 245 5.06 -5.30 15.64
CA ALA A 245 4.30 -5.54 14.42
C ALA A 245 3.77 -6.99 14.40
N GLN A 246 2.59 -7.19 13.84
CA GLN A 246 1.98 -8.51 13.73
C GLN A 246 1.74 -8.79 12.25
N PHE A 247 2.48 -9.75 11.69
CA PHE A 247 2.22 -10.26 10.36
C PHE A 247 1.57 -11.63 10.46
N LYS A 248 0.49 -11.85 9.71
CA LYS A 248 -0.16 -13.16 9.61
C LYS A 248 -0.46 -13.45 8.17
N TYR A 249 -0.38 -14.71 7.77
CA TYR A 249 -0.87 -15.15 6.49
C TYR A 249 -1.45 -16.56 6.61
N THR A 250 -2.61 -16.76 5.99
CA THR A 250 -3.36 -18.01 6.05
C THR A 250 -3.84 -18.37 4.66
N LEU A 251 -3.73 -19.65 4.30
CA LEU A 251 -4.33 -20.19 3.08
C LEU A 251 -5.86 -20.19 3.23
N LEU A 252 -6.57 -19.75 2.20
CA LEU A 252 -8.03 -19.85 2.13
C LEU A 252 -8.41 -21.12 1.36
N GLU A 253 -9.18 -22.01 1.99
CA GLU A 253 -9.53 -23.33 1.43
C GLU A 253 -10.72 -23.31 0.45
N HIS A 254 -11.07 -22.15 -0.11
CA HIS A 254 -12.33 -21.94 -0.84
C HIS A 254 -12.16 -21.74 -2.33
#